data_AF-A0A534SZK5-F1
#
_entry.id   AF-A0A534SZK5-F1
#
_cell.length_a   1.000
_cell.length_b   1.000
_cell.length_c   1.000
_cell.angle_alpha   90.00
_cell.angle_beta   90.00
_cell.angle_gamma   90.00
#
_symmetry.space_group_name_H-M   'P 1'
#
loop_
_entity.id
_entity.type
_entity.pdbx_description
1 polymer ?
#
loop_
_entity_poly.entity_id
_entity_poly.type
_entity_poly.pdbx_seq_one_letter_code
_entity_poly.pdbx_strand_id
1 'polypeptide(L)'
;MLSKIFDQEGKYLGEWKQFSRPSGVYIRNDMIYVADSESNGVAPHPGWKRGIRIGSLKDGKVLYRIPDPLEMKGTSAAEGLAVDAKGNVYGGEVGPRQLVKHVKQ
;
A
#
# COMPACT_ATOMS: atom_id res chain seq x y z
N MET A 1 -6.18 8.03 6.73
CA MET A 1 -7.32 7.59 5.91
C MET A 1 -7.48 6.10 6.17
N LEU A 2 -8.68 5.59 6.37
CA LEU A 2 -8.92 4.16 6.66
C LEU A 2 -9.28 3.44 5.36
N SER A 3 -8.88 2.17 5.23
CA SER A 3 -9.30 1.34 4.09
C SER A 3 -10.74 0.92 4.29
N LYS A 4 -11.69 1.60 3.66
CA LYS A 4 -13.12 1.24 3.72
C LYS A 4 -13.44 0.19 2.66
N ILE A 5 -14.31 -0.74 3.02
CA ILE A 5 -14.73 -1.85 2.17
C ILE A 5 -16.21 -1.66 1.87
N PHE A 6 -16.54 -1.74 0.59
CA PHE A 6 -17.90 -1.64 0.09
C PHE A 6 -18.19 -2.86 -0.79
N ASP A 7 -19.46 -3.24 -0.90
CA ASP A 7 -19.88 -4.15 -1.97
C ASP A 7 -19.97 -3.41 -3.32
N GLN A 8 -20.34 -4.14 -4.37
CA GLN A 8 -20.44 -3.61 -5.73
C GLN A 8 -21.59 -2.60 -5.90
N GLU A 9 -22.53 -2.55 -4.96
CA GLU A 9 -23.64 -1.59 -4.93
C GLU A 9 -23.31 -0.35 -4.10
N GLY A 10 -22.10 -0.30 -3.51
CA GLY A 10 -21.63 0.82 -2.68
C GLY A 10 -22.11 0.76 -1.23
N LYS A 11 -22.67 -0.36 -0.77
CA LYS A 11 -23.01 -0.55 0.65
C LYS A 11 -21.74 -0.75 1.45
N TYR A 12 -21.62 -0.03 2.56
CA TYR A 12 -20.50 -0.18 3.49
C TYR A 12 -20.52 -1.55 4.17
N LEU A 13 -19.41 -2.27 4.08
CA LEU A 13 -19.21 -3.58 4.70
C LEU A 13 -18.30 -3.53 5.93
N GLY A 14 -17.38 -2.57 5.98
CA GLY A 14 -16.44 -2.44 7.08
C GLY A 14 -15.18 -1.67 6.72
N GLU A 15 -14.20 -1.72 7.61
CA GLU A 15 -12.91 -1.06 7.43
C GLU A 15 -11.74 -1.90 7.92
N TRP A 16 -10.60 -1.79 7.24
CA TRP A 16 -9.32 -2.33 7.67
C TRP A 16 -8.36 -1.20 8.04
N LYS A 17 -7.80 -1.29 9.26
CA LYS A 17 -6.89 -0.29 9.83
C LYS A 17 -5.43 -0.68 9.70
N GLN A 18 -5.17 -1.97 9.50
CA GLN A 18 -3.84 -2.57 9.44
C GLN A 18 -3.06 -2.21 8.16
N PHE A 19 -3.71 -1.58 7.16
CA PHE A 19 -3.08 -1.15 5.91
C PHE A 19 -2.64 0.33 5.88
N SER A 20 -2.58 1.01 7.04
CA SER A 20 -2.12 2.41 7.17
C SER A 20 -2.98 3.43 6.41
N ARG A 21 -2.36 4.38 5.69
CA ARG A 21 -3.00 5.40 4.83
C ARG A 21 -2.84 4.98 3.35
N PRO A 22 -3.87 4.38 2.74
CA PRO A 22 -3.80 3.94 1.34
C PRO A 22 -3.72 5.12 0.37
N SER A 23 -2.76 5.08 -0.55
CA SER A 23 -2.71 5.91 -1.76
C SER A 23 -3.02 5.12 -3.04
N GLY A 24 -2.67 3.82 -3.05
CA GLY A 24 -2.97 2.89 -4.14
C GLY A 24 -3.30 1.50 -3.62
N VAL A 25 -4.21 0.80 -4.30
CA VAL A 25 -4.65 -0.56 -3.96
C VAL A 25 -4.63 -1.45 -5.20
N TYR A 26 -4.10 -2.65 -5.06
CA TYR A 26 -4.15 -3.70 -6.08
C TYR A 26 -4.58 -5.03 -5.43
N ILE A 27 -5.39 -5.82 -6.13
CA ILE A 27 -5.87 -7.12 -5.65
C ILE A 27 -5.53 -8.18 -6.69
N ARG A 28 -4.95 -9.30 -6.24
CA ARG A 28 -4.66 -10.45 -7.08
C ARG A 28 -4.50 -11.72 -6.25
N ASN A 29 -5.07 -12.83 -6.72
CA ASN A 29 -4.89 -14.17 -6.13
C ASN A 29 -5.14 -14.19 -4.60
N ASP A 30 -6.29 -13.69 -4.14
CA ASP A 30 -6.64 -13.56 -2.72
C ASP A 30 -5.70 -12.67 -1.87
N MET A 31 -4.86 -11.87 -2.52
CA MET A 31 -3.94 -10.94 -1.86
C MET A 31 -4.33 -9.51 -2.16
N ILE A 32 -4.16 -8.63 -1.17
CA ILE A 32 -4.27 -7.17 -1.29
C ILE A 32 -2.90 -6.53 -1.12
N TYR A 33 -2.62 -5.53 -1.94
CA TYR A 33 -1.39 -4.74 -1.95
C TYR A 33 -1.79 -3.29 -1.79
N VAL A 34 -1.29 -2.63 -0.75
CA VAL A 34 -1.67 -1.26 -0.41
C VAL A 34 -0.43 -0.42 -0.27
N ALA A 35 -0.32 0.64 -1.07
CA ALA A 35 0.75 1.61 -0.92
C ALA A 35 0.38 2.71 0.09
N ASP A 36 1.38 3.16 0.83
CA ASP A 36 1.32 4.25 1.79
C ASP A 36 2.51 5.18 1.51
N SER A 37 2.25 6.22 0.72
CA SER A 37 3.20 7.23 0.24
C SER A 37 3.35 8.44 1.16
N GLU A 38 2.43 8.62 2.10
CA GLU A 38 2.24 9.92 2.77
C GLU A 38 2.48 9.89 4.29
N SER A 39 2.46 8.71 4.93
CA SER A 39 2.62 8.63 6.39
C SER A 39 3.89 9.34 6.86
N ASN A 40 3.75 10.26 7.80
CA ASN A 40 4.85 11.04 8.39
C ASN A 40 5.70 11.87 7.40
N GLY A 41 5.24 12.04 6.15
CA GLY A 41 5.88 12.90 5.15
C GLY A 41 5.01 14.08 4.73
N VAL A 42 3.72 13.81 4.52
CA VAL A 42 2.69 14.81 4.21
C VAL A 42 1.98 15.26 5.48
N ALA A 43 1.59 14.31 6.33
CA ALA A 43 0.93 14.58 7.59
C ALA A 43 1.30 13.54 8.64
N PRO A 44 1.33 13.90 9.95
CA PRO A 44 1.63 12.97 11.03
C PRO A 44 0.75 11.72 10.98
N HIS A 45 1.39 10.57 11.16
CA HIS A 45 0.75 9.28 11.38
C HIS A 45 1.59 8.45 12.36
N PRO A 46 1.53 8.77 13.67
CA PRO A 46 2.36 8.12 14.68
C PRO A 46 2.18 6.60 14.69
N GLY A 47 3.27 5.87 14.86
CA GLY A 47 3.28 4.39 14.86
C GLY A 47 3.30 3.74 13.47
N TRP A 48 3.22 4.52 12.39
CA TRP A 48 3.24 4.01 11.02
C TRP A 48 4.53 4.36 10.29
N LYS A 49 4.99 3.42 9.46
CA LYS A 49 6.09 3.64 8.50
C LYS A 49 5.53 3.50 7.09
N ARG A 50 5.97 4.37 6.17
CA ARG A 50 5.60 4.29 4.74
C ARG A 50 6.06 3.00 4.08
N GLY A 51 5.46 2.73 2.93
CA GLY A 51 5.81 1.59 2.08
C GLY A 51 4.58 0.85 1.57
N ILE A 52 4.80 -0.31 0.96
CA ILE A 52 3.74 -1.16 0.41
C ILE A 52 3.47 -2.30 1.39
N ARG A 53 2.23 -2.42 1.86
CA ARG A 53 1.75 -3.53 2.70
C ARG A 53 1.06 -4.56 1.85
N ILE A 54 1.39 -5.82 2.08
CA ILE A 54 0.84 -6.96 1.34
C ILE A 54 0.16 -7.86 2.35
N GLY A 55 -1.11 -8.19 2.11
CA GLY A 55 -1.91 -8.97 3.05
C GLY A 55 -2.89 -9.91 2.37
N SER A 56 -3.52 -10.75 3.18
CA SER A 56 -4.58 -11.66 2.76
C SER A 56 -5.91 -10.91 2.64
N LEU A 57 -6.63 -11.12 1.55
CA LEU A 57 -7.96 -10.55 1.33
C LEU A 57 -9.03 -11.27 2.17
N LYS A 58 -8.75 -12.49 2.66
CA LYS A 58 -9.71 -13.31 3.41
C LYS A 58 -9.98 -12.77 4.81
N ASP A 59 -8.94 -12.29 5.47
CA ASP A 59 -8.95 -11.87 6.87
C ASP A 59 -8.30 -10.48 7.09
N GLY A 60 -7.82 -9.85 6.01
CA GLY A 60 -7.12 -8.57 6.07
C GLY A 60 -5.75 -8.64 6.76
N LYS A 61 -5.21 -9.83 7.05
CA LYS A 61 -3.93 -9.95 7.78
C LYS A 61 -2.79 -9.44 6.91
N VAL A 62 -2.01 -8.48 7.42
CA VAL A 62 -0.77 -8.05 6.77
C VAL A 62 0.29 -9.13 6.94
N LEU A 63 0.87 -9.56 5.82
CA LEU A 63 1.86 -10.64 5.74
C LEU A 63 3.27 -10.09 5.49
N TYR A 64 3.38 -9.04 4.66
CA TYR A 64 4.65 -8.44 4.29
C TYR A 64 4.58 -6.91 4.23
N ARG A 65 5.73 -6.26 4.37
CA ARG A 65 5.92 -4.85 4.07
C ARG A 65 7.15 -4.67 3.19
N ILE A 66 6.99 -4.05 2.04
CA ILE A 66 8.10 -3.45 1.28
C ILE A 66 8.32 -2.07 1.87
N PRO A 67 9.45 -1.82 2.57
CA PRO A 67 9.69 -0.55 3.23
C PRO A 67 9.94 0.56 2.19
N ASP A 68 9.50 1.78 2.51
CA ASP A 68 10.01 2.99 1.87
C ASP A 68 11.50 3.17 2.24
N PRO A 69 12.44 3.16 1.29
CA PRO A 69 13.85 3.37 1.59
C PRO A 69 14.16 4.84 1.93
N LEU A 70 13.24 5.76 1.63
CA LEU A 70 13.46 7.20 1.70
C LEU A 70 12.48 7.82 2.69
N GLU A 71 12.94 8.12 3.91
CA GLU A 71 12.15 8.89 4.88
C GLU A 71 12.22 10.41 4.59
N MET A 72 11.73 10.82 3.41
CA MET A 72 11.69 12.22 2.95
C MET A 72 10.46 12.99 3.47
N LYS A 73 10.54 14.33 3.43
CA LYS A 73 9.37 15.22 3.51
C LYS A 73 8.58 15.14 2.20
N GLY A 74 7.25 15.21 2.27
CA GLY A 74 6.38 14.96 1.12
C GLY A 74 6.18 13.46 0.86
N THR A 75 5.90 13.08 -0.39
CA THR A 75 5.64 11.68 -0.77
C THR A 75 6.94 10.99 -1.21
N SER A 76 7.11 9.70 -0.94
CA SER A 76 8.35 8.97 -1.31
C SER A 76 8.14 7.51 -1.70
N ALA A 77 7.34 6.76 -0.94
CA ALA A 77 6.87 5.46 -1.38
C ALA A 77 5.91 5.54 -2.57
N ALA A 78 5.57 4.36 -3.11
CA ALA A 78 4.65 4.22 -4.22
C ALA A 78 3.31 4.95 -3.96
N GLU A 79 2.83 5.71 -4.94
CA GLU A 79 1.45 6.22 -4.96
C GLU A 79 0.51 5.19 -5.60
N GLY A 80 0.91 4.73 -6.79
CA GLY A 80 0.25 3.66 -7.52
C GLY A 80 1.14 2.41 -7.54
N LEU A 81 0.53 1.24 -7.66
CA LEU A 81 1.26 -0.01 -7.75
C LEU A 81 0.57 -1.03 -8.66
N ALA A 82 1.34 -1.95 -9.20
CA ALA A 82 0.86 -3.10 -9.97
C ALA A 82 1.65 -4.36 -9.61
N VAL A 83 1.07 -5.54 -9.85
CA VAL A 83 1.70 -6.83 -9.54
C VAL A 83 1.62 -7.76 -10.76
N ASP A 84 2.78 -8.24 -11.21
CA ASP A 84 2.84 -9.16 -12.35
C ASP A 84 2.50 -10.61 -11.97
N ALA A 85 2.43 -11.49 -12.99
CA ALA A 85 2.08 -12.89 -12.81
C ALA A 85 3.09 -13.70 -11.98
N LYS A 86 4.34 -13.21 -11.83
CA LYS A 86 5.37 -13.83 -11.00
C LYS A 86 5.37 -13.27 -9.57
N GLY A 87 4.46 -12.36 -9.25
CA GLY A 87 4.36 -11.72 -7.94
C GLY A 87 5.37 -10.58 -7.74
N ASN A 88 6.01 -10.08 -8.80
CA ASN A 88 6.84 -8.88 -8.66
C ASN A 88 5.94 -7.66 -8.50
N VAL A 89 6.30 -6.76 -7.58
CA VAL A 89 5.56 -5.54 -7.29
C VAL A 89 6.25 -4.37 -7.97
N TYR A 90 5.49 -3.55 -8.68
CA TYR A 90 5.95 -2.34 -9.34
C TYR A 90 5.30 -1.15 -8.65
N GLY A 91 6.12 -0.20 -8.16
CA GLY A 91 5.66 1.00 -7.49
C GLY A 91 6.01 2.26 -8.29
N GLY A 92 5.01 3.09 -8.56
CA GLY A 92 5.21 4.43 -9.11
C GLY A 92 5.47 5.43 -7.99
N GLU A 93 6.72 5.84 -7.80
CA GLU A 93 7.14 6.71 -6.70
C GLU A 93 7.17 8.17 -7.16
N VAL A 94 6.34 9.02 -6.55
CA VAL A 94 6.15 10.42 -7.01
C VAL A 94 7.28 11.34 -6.56
N GLY A 95 7.66 11.34 -5.29
CA GLY A 95 8.76 12.19 -4.81
C GLY A 95 10.09 11.86 -5.50
N PRO A 96 10.53 10.59 -5.48
CA PRO A 96 11.72 10.13 -6.18
C PRO A 96 11.63 10.15 -7.71
N ARG A 97 10.42 10.25 -8.29
CA ARG A 97 10.15 10.27 -9.74
C ARG A 97 10.69 9.06 -10.48
N GLN A 98 10.39 7.86 -9.98
CA GLN A 98 10.87 6.61 -10.55
C GLN A 98 9.81 5.51 -10.54
N LEU A 99 10.03 4.50 -11.37
CA LEU A 99 9.30 3.23 -11.33
C LEU A 99 10.23 2.17 -10.74
N VAL A 100 9.88 1.64 -9.57
CA VAL A 100 10.69 0.64 -8.86
C VAL A 100 10.05 -0.73 -8.99
N LYS A 101 10.88 -1.75 -9.25
CA LYS A 101 10.48 -3.15 -9.23
C LYS A 101 11.02 -3.83 -7.97
N HIS A 102 10.16 -4.46 -7.20
CA HIS A 102 10.50 -5.29 -6.06
C HIS A 102 10.27 -6.76 -6.40
N VAL A 103 11.30 -7.57 -6.14
CA VAL A 103 11.30 -9.01 -6.37
C VAL A 103 11.49 -9.70 -5.03
N LYS A 104 10.70 -10.74 -4.77
CA LYS A 104 10.87 -11.56 -3.57
C LYS A 104 12.15 -12.39 -3.72
N GLN A 105 13.04 -12.30 -2.73
CA GLN A 105 14.21 -13.18 -2.60
C GLN A 105 13.84 -14.46 -1.85
#